data_AF-A0A4Y2F0M4-F1
#
_entry.id   AF-A0A4Y2F0M4-F1
#
_cell.length_a   1.000
_cell.length_b   1.000
_cell.length_c   1.000
_cell.angle_alpha   90.00
_cell.angle_beta   90.00
_cell.angle_gamma   90.00
#
_symmetry.space_group_name_H-M   'P 1'
#
loop_
_entity.id
_entity.type
_entity.pdbx_description
1 polymer ?
#
loop_
_entity_poly.entity_id
_entity_poly.type
_entity_poly.pdbx_seq_one_letter_code
_entity_poly.pdbx_strand_id
1 'polypeptide(L)'
;MQENNTTHQWSAKSMKDFTVFQAELLALNKAVKYAATIKTIFPVTIFADNRASIQASSSPKTTNRTARENFKIFLENPHIKLLWIKAHVGYFGKEAADSLAKTKAKSNDVQLDIKLSKCHAKNILRIDMMKQWKSEWDEGDTGRSTFNIFSKVSLQSTNWNRADVLFFTGHGPLPSYLHRLHLANSPLCSCGEIGTPIHYATSCL
;
A
#
# COMPACT_ATOMS: atom_id res chain seq x y z
N MET A 1 21.41 40.83 -3.04
CA MET A 1 20.85 39.91 -2.01
C MET A 1 19.34 40.10 -2.04
N GLN A 2 18.57 39.10 -2.49
CA GLN A 2 17.11 39.17 -2.43
C GLN A 2 16.69 38.99 -0.97
N GLU A 3 16.10 40.03 -0.38
CA GLU A 3 15.48 39.94 0.94
C GLU A 3 14.33 38.94 0.87
N ASN A 4 14.51 37.79 1.51
CA ASN A 4 13.53 36.71 1.59
C ASN A 4 12.50 37.03 2.66
N ASN A 5 11.51 37.86 2.33
CA ASN A 5 10.35 38.07 3.18
C ASN A 5 9.41 36.87 3.07
N THR A 6 9.59 35.86 3.92
CA THR A 6 8.61 34.80 4.14
C THR A 6 7.33 35.42 4.68
N THR A 7 6.29 35.52 3.85
CA THR A 7 5.00 36.12 4.24
C THR A 7 4.08 35.14 4.95
N HIS A 8 4.19 33.85 4.63
CA HIS A 8 3.39 32.80 5.22
C HIS A 8 4.17 31.50 5.28
N GLN A 9 4.03 30.78 6.39
CA GLN A 9 4.67 29.51 6.62
C GLN A 9 3.67 28.55 7.26
N TRP A 10 3.60 27.34 6.72
CA TRP A 10 2.77 26.28 7.26
C TRP A 10 3.55 24.98 7.33
N SER A 11 3.44 24.29 8.47
CA SER A 11 4.01 22.95 8.65
C SER A 11 3.19 22.16 9.64
N ALA A 12 3.20 20.84 9.49
CA ALA A 12 2.49 19.97 10.40
C ALA A 12 3.16 18.61 10.50
N LYS A 13 2.98 17.97 11.67
CA LYS A 13 3.52 16.63 11.92
C LYS A 13 2.63 15.58 11.25
N SER A 14 3.21 14.78 10.38
CA SER A 14 2.53 13.70 9.68
C SER A 14 2.26 12.49 10.59
N MET A 15 1.29 11.66 10.20
CA MET A 15 1.07 10.36 10.86
C MET A 15 2.21 9.39 10.56
N LYS A 16 2.49 8.42 11.45
CA LYS A 16 3.51 7.38 11.18
C LYS A 16 3.21 6.61 9.89
N ASP A 17 1.94 6.49 9.55
CA ASP A 17 1.48 5.77 8.35
C ASP A 17 1.30 6.67 7.11
N PHE A 18 1.61 7.97 7.21
CA PHE A 18 1.53 8.85 6.05
C PHE A 18 2.58 8.49 5.02
N THR A 19 2.13 8.18 3.81
CA THR A 19 3.02 8.07 2.65
C THR A 19 3.61 9.44 2.31
N VAL A 20 4.82 9.45 1.73
CA VAL A 20 5.46 10.67 1.21
C VAL A 20 4.51 11.42 0.27
N PHE A 21 3.82 10.69 -0.62
CA PHE A 21 2.81 11.28 -1.50
C PHE A 21 1.70 12.02 -0.77
N GLN A 22 1.15 11.47 0.33
CA GLN A 22 0.11 12.15 1.11
C GLN A 22 0.63 13.42 1.79
N ALA A 23 1.84 13.38 2.34
CA ALA A 23 2.47 14.53 2.97
C ALA A 23 2.70 15.67 1.96
N GLU A 24 3.29 15.35 0.81
CA GLU A 24 3.56 16.30 -0.26
C GLU A 24 2.27 16.88 -0.87
N LEU A 25 1.25 16.04 -1.10
CA LEU A 25 -0.04 16.49 -1.62
C LEU A 25 -0.77 17.40 -0.62
N LEU A 26 -0.64 17.15 0.68
CA LEU A 26 -1.20 18.00 1.73
C LEU A 26 -0.49 19.36 1.79
N ALA A 27 0.85 19.37 1.74
CA ALA A 27 1.63 20.61 1.70
C ALA A 27 1.24 21.44 0.47
N LEU A 28 1.12 20.81 -0.70
CA LEU A 28 0.62 21.45 -1.91
C LEU A 28 -0.80 21.99 -1.74
N ASN A 29 -1.73 21.23 -1.13
CA ASN A 29 -3.10 21.70 -0.88
C ASN A 29 -3.14 22.95 0.00
N LYS A 30 -2.28 23.04 1.00
CA LYS A 30 -2.18 24.23 1.85
C LYS A 30 -1.61 25.42 1.09
N ALA A 31 -0.59 25.22 0.27
CA ALA A 31 -0.06 26.26 -0.60
C ALA A 31 -1.11 26.76 -1.62
N VAL A 32 -1.86 25.86 -2.24
CA VAL A 32 -2.93 26.20 -3.20
C VAL A 32 -4.07 26.97 -2.53
N LYS A 33 -4.53 26.51 -1.35
CA LYS A 33 -5.55 27.23 -0.58
C LYS A 33 -5.08 28.63 -0.17
N TYR A 34 -3.84 28.76 0.27
CA TYR A 34 -3.26 30.06 0.61
C TYR A 34 -3.17 30.96 -0.63
N ALA A 35 -2.67 30.46 -1.76
CA ALA A 35 -2.57 31.22 -3.01
C ALA A 35 -3.93 31.76 -3.46
N ALA A 36 -5.01 31.00 -3.30
CA ALA A 36 -6.38 31.45 -3.61
C ALA A 36 -6.90 32.57 -2.69
N THR A 37 -6.31 32.76 -1.50
CA THR A 37 -6.66 33.89 -0.62
C THR A 37 -5.96 35.19 -1.00
N ILE A 38 -4.89 35.12 -1.81
CA ILE A 38 -4.12 36.29 -2.23
C ILE A 38 -4.93 37.03 -3.30
N LYS A 39 -5.51 38.18 -2.93
CA LYS A 39 -6.15 39.07 -3.89
C LYS A 39 -5.08 39.83 -4.67
N THR A 40 -4.70 39.31 -5.83
CA THR A 40 -3.71 39.92 -6.71
C THR A 40 -4.12 39.81 -8.17
N ILE A 41 -3.75 40.81 -8.97
CA ILE A 41 -3.88 40.77 -10.44
C ILE A 41 -2.70 40.00 -11.05
N PHE A 42 -1.58 39.91 -10.33
CA PHE A 42 -0.37 39.26 -10.79
C PHE A 42 -0.45 37.72 -10.69
N PRO A 43 0.18 36.99 -11.62
CA PRO A 43 0.18 35.54 -11.57
C PRO A 43 0.93 35.03 -10.33
N VAL A 44 0.32 34.10 -9.60
CA VAL A 44 0.93 33.43 -8.44
C VAL A 44 1.50 32.10 -8.91
N THR A 45 2.80 31.88 -8.71
CA THR A 45 3.45 30.62 -9.11
C THR A 45 3.79 29.78 -7.89
N ILE A 46 3.24 28.57 -7.84
CA ILE A 46 3.54 27.55 -6.84
C ILE A 46 4.57 26.60 -7.43
N PHE A 47 5.70 26.42 -6.72
CA PHE A 47 6.73 25.48 -7.10
C PHE A 47 6.65 24.22 -6.24
N ALA A 48 6.65 23.04 -6.87
CA ALA A 48 6.65 21.74 -6.19
C ALA A 48 7.65 20.78 -6.86
N ASP A 49 8.29 19.91 -6.08
CA ASP A 49 9.25 18.93 -6.61
C ASP A 49 8.67 17.52 -6.78
N ASN A 50 7.54 17.23 -6.11
CA ASN A 50 6.81 15.97 -6.28
C ASN A 50 5.92 15.98 -7.53
N ARG A 51 6.42 15.37 -8.61
CA ARG A 51 5.68 15.19 -9.88
C ARG A 51 4.34 14.49 -9.73
N ALA A 52 4.23 13.49 -8.84
CA ALA A 52 2.99 12.77 -8.64
C ALA A 52 1.89 13.68 -8.04
N SER A 53 2.25 14.55 -7.09
CA SER A 53 1.32 15.52 -6.51
C SER A 53 0.83 16.56 -7.52
N ILE A 54 1.73 17.01 -8.40
CA ILE A 54 1.40 17.91 -9.52
C ILE A 54 0.43 17.23 -10.48
N GLN A 55 0.79 16.04 -10.99
CA GLN A 55 -0.05 15.29 -11.92
C GLN A 55 -1.44 14.97 -11.34
N ALA A 56 -1.49 14.57 -10.06
CA ALA A 56 -2.75 14.30 -9.38
C ALA A 56 -3.62 15.56 -9.27
N SER A 57 -3.03 16.72 -8.96
CA SER A 57 -3.74 17.99 -8.79
C SER A 57 -4.14 18.66 -10.12
N SER A 58 -3.46 18.32 -11.22
CA SER A 58 -3.80 18.79 -12.58
C SER A 58 -4.79 17.88 -13.31
N SER A 59 -5.15 16.72 -12.75
CA SER A 59 -6.01 15.74 -13.41
C SER A 59 -7.46 15.82 -12.94
N PRO A 60 -8.45 16.05 -13.83
CA PRO A 60 -9.87 16.00 -13.47
C PRO A 60 -10.34 14.59 -13.10
N LYS A 61 -9.59 13.54 -13.49
CA LYS A 61 -9.92 12.13 -13.27
C LYS A 61 -9.40 11.58 -11.93
N THR A 62 -8.79 12.42 -11.10
CA THR A 62 -8.21 11.97 -9.83
C THR A 62 -9.28 11.48 -8.84
N THR A 63 -9.05 10.30 -8.25
CA THR A 63 -9.92 9.75 -7.19
C THR A 63 -9.58 10.32 -5.81
N ASN A 64 -8.41 10.95 -5.66
CA ASN A 64 -7.98 11.54 -4.41
C ASN A 64 -8.75 12.85 -4.15
N ARG A 65 -9.45 12.92 -3.01
CA ARG A 65 -10.26 14.08 -2.62
C ARG A 65 -9.45 15.38 -2.56
N THR A 66 -8.27 15.35 -1.94
CA THR A 66 -7.39 16.52 -1.78
C THR A 66 -6.89 17.03 -3.13
N ALA A 67 -6.48 16.13 -4.02
CA ALA A 67 -6.05 16.49 -5.37
C ALA A 67 -7.21 17.08 -6.19
N ARG A 68 -8.42 16.55 -6.03
CA ARG A 68 -9.63 17.08 -6.69
C ARG A 68 -10.02 18.46 -6.16
N GLU A 69 -9.83 18.72 -4.87
CA GLU A 69 -9.98 20.07 -4.30
C GLU A 69 -8.99 21.06 -4.93
N ASN A 70 -7.70 20.68 -5.05
CA ASN A 70 -6.70 21.52 -5.72
C ASN A 70 -7.10 21.84 -7.17
N PHE A 71 -7.55 20.82 -7.93
CA PHE A 71 -7.99 20.99 -9.30
C PHE A 71 -9.12 22.01 -9.44
N LYS A 72 -10.12 21.96 -8.56
CA LYS A 72 -11.22 22.94 -8.54
C LYS A 72 -10.71 24.36 -8.27
N ILE A 73 -9.81 24.53 -7.31
CA ILE A 73 -9.23 25.85 -7.00
C ILE A 73 -8.46 26.40 -8.19
N PHE A 74 -7.71 25.57 -8.92
CA PHE A 74 -7.01 26.00 -10.13
C PHE A 74 -7.98 26.42 -11.25
N LEU A 75 -9.13 25.75 -11.39
CA LEU A 75 -10.16 26.15 -12.35
C LEU A 75 -10.78 27.50 -12.01
N GLU A 76 -11.04 27.75 -10.73
CA GLU A 76 -11.61 29.01 -10.23
C GLU A 76 -10.59 30.16 -10.27
N ASN A 77 -9.29 29.85 -10.28
CA ASN A 77 -8.20 30.84 -10.18
C ASN A 77 -7.13 30.66 -11.27
N PRO A 78 -7.40 31.07 -12.53
CA PRO A 78 -6.50 30.87 -13.67
C PRO A 78 -5.14 31.58 -13.54
N HIS A 79 -5.03 32.56 -12.65
CA HIS A 79 -3.79 33.29 -12.37
C HIS A 79 -2.80 32.48 -11.50
N ILE A 80 -3.26 31.39 -10.87
CA ILE A 80 -2.40 30.50 -10.09
C ILE A 80 -1.80 29.43 -11.01
N LYS A 81 -0.47 29.40 -11.10
CA LYS A 81 0.30 28.44 -11.90
C LYS A 81 1.02 27.46 -11.00
N LEU A 82 0.99 26.18 -11.35
CA LEU A 82 1.75 25.13 -10.68
C LEU A 82 2.91 24.69 -11.57
N LEU A 83 4.14 24.86 -11.09
CA LEU A 83 5.36 24.49 -11.81
C LEU A 83 6.15 23.43 -11.06
N TRP A 84 6.74 22.52 -11.83
CA TRP A 84 7.67 21.54 -11.29
C TRP A 84 9.07 22.14 -11.19
N ILE A 85 9.73 21.94 -10.06
CA ILE A 85 11.14 22.27 -9.87
C ILE A 85 11.95 21.02 -9.56
N LYS A 86 13.19 21.00 -10.03
CA LYS A 86 14.11 19.90 -9.74
C LYS A 86 14.59 20.02 -8.29
N ALA A 87 14.56 18.91 -7.57
CA ALA A 87 15.14 18.83 -6.23
C ALA A 87 16.68 19.03 -6.28
N HIS A 88 17.23 19.61 -5.21
CA HIS A 88 18.68 19.75 -4.96
C HIS A 88 19.46 20.70 -5.88
N VAL A 89 18.78 21.68 -6.48
CA VAL A 89 19.43 22.71 -7.34
C VAL A 89 19.67 24.03 -6.56
N GLY A 90 19.76 23.99 -5.21
CA GLY A 90 20.09 25.17 -4.42
C GLY A 90 18.98 26.23 -4.31
N TYR A 91 17.73 25.89 -4.61
CA TYR A 91 16.61 26.83 -4.49
C TYR A 91 16.30 27.11 -3.02
N PHE A 92 16.59 28.32 -2.55
CA PHE A 92 16.42 28.72 -1.15
C PHE A 92 15.03 28.38 -0.57
N GLY A 93 13.95 28.75 -1.25
CA GLY A 93 12.59 28.48 -0.77
C GLY A 93 12.27 26.98 -0.62
N LYS A 94 12.87 26.15 -1.48
CA LYS A 94 12.74 24.69 -1.43
C LYS A 94 13.51 24.09 -0.26
N GLU A 95 14.74 24.54 -0.06
CA GLU A 95 15.56 24.11 1.09
C GLU A 95 14.97 24.55 2.43
N ALA A 96 14.36 25.74 2.46
CA ALA A 96 13.61 26.22 3.61
C ALA A 96 12.38 25.35 3.91
N ALA A 97 11.61 24.97 2.88
CA ALA A 97 10.46 24.06 3.02
C ALA A 97 10.88 22.65 3.48
N ASP A 98 11.95 22.09 2.90
CA ASP A 98 12.50 20.78 3.29
C ASP A 98 13.00 20.79 4.73
N SER A 99 13.72 21.85 5.12
CA SER A 99 14.23 22.01 6.48
C SER A 99 13.08 22.14 7.48
N LEU A 100 12.04 22.89 7.13
CA LEU A 100 10.85 23.02 7.94
C LEU A 100 10.12 21.68 8.11
N ALA A 101 9.95 20.92 7.03
CA ALA A 101 9.33 19.59 7.08
C ALA A 101 10.12 18.64 7.98
N LYS A 102 11.46 18.63 7.88
CA LYS A 102 12.36 17.80 8.71
C LYS A 102 12.29 18.18 10.19
N THR A 103 12.29 19.48 10.51
CA THR A 103 12.17 19.96 11.89
C THR A 103 10.82 19.56 12.48
N LYS A 104 9.74 19.72 11.73
CA LYS A 104 8.39 19.36 12.19
C LYS A 104 8.22 17.85 12.38
N ALA A 105 8.81 17.04 11.50
CA ALA A 105 8.79 15.57 11.63
C ALA A 105 9.44 15.08 12.94
N LYS A 106 10.49 15.77 13.42
CA LYS A 106 11.20 15.46 14.68
C LYS A 106 10.58 16.07 15.93
N SER A 107 9.64 17.01 15.77
CA SER A 107 9.00 17.70 16.90
C SER A 107 8.04 16.80 17.69
N ASN A 108 7.78 17.16 18.95
CA ASN A 108 6.74 16.53 19.78
C ASN A 108 5.34 17.11 19.56
N ASP A 109 5.13 17.86 18.47
CA ASP A 109 3.84 18.50 18.19
C ASP A 109 2.71 17.50 17.97
N VAL A 110 1.49 17.99 18.16
CA VAL A 110 0.25 17.25 17.90
C VAL A 110 0.19 16.89 16.42
N GLN A 111 -0.02 15.60 16.16
CA GLN A 111 -0.17 15.04 14.83
C GLN A 111 -1.46 15.53 14.19
N LEU A 112 -1.43 15.84 12.90
CA LEU A 112 -2.68 16.16 12.21
C LEU A 112 -3.60 14.94 12.20
N ASP A 113 -4.77 15.10 12.78
CA ASP A 113 -5.87 14.13 12.65
C ASP A 113 -6.47 14.23 11.24
N ILE A 114 -5.79 13.63 10.28
CA ILE A 114 -6.31 13.45 8.93
C ILE A 114 -6.85 12.04 8.85
N LYS A 115 -8.16 11.94 8.61
CA LYS A 115 -8.84 10.67 8.35
C LYS A 115 -8.11 9.89 7.27
N LEU A 116 -7.65 8.69 7.63
CA LEU A 116 -7.01 7.77 6.68
C LEU A 116 -7.94 7.52 5.50
N SER A 117 -7.37 7.52 4.28
CA SER A 117 -8.17 7.16 3.11
C SER A 117 -8.63 5.70 3.22
N LYS A 118 -9.85 5.40 2.75
CA LYS A 118 -10.40 4.03 2.74
C LYS A 118 -9.46 3.03 2.06
N CYS A 119 -8.78 3.45 0.98
CA CYS A 119 -7.82 2.61 0.27
C CYS A 119 -6.60 2.27 1.14
N HIS A 120 -6.09 3.27 1.87
CA HIS A 120 -4.93 3.08 2.74
C HIS A 120 -5.26 2.16 3.93
N ALA A 121 -6.41 2.39 4.58
CA ALA A 121 -6.87 1.51 5.67
C ALA A 121 -7.07 0.06 5.18
N LYS A 122 -7.69 -0.14 4.01
CA LYS A 122 -7.82 -1.46 3.39
C LYS A 122 -6.46 -2.12 3.12
N ASN A 123 -5.47 -1.34 2.71
CA ASN A 123 -4.14 -1.86 2.43
C ASN A 123 -3.42 -2.32 3.71
N ILE A 124 -3.52 -1.54 4.80
CA ILE A 124 -2.98 -1.93 6.12
C ILE A 124 -3.61 -3.26 6.56
N LEU A 125 -4.95 -3.33 6.58
CA LEU A 125 -5.67 -4.54 6.97
C LEU A 125 -5.30 -5.75 6.12
N ARG A 126 -5.12 -5.55 4.79
CA ARG A 126 -4.70 -6.62 3.89
C ARG A 126 -3.28 -7.10 4.23
N ILE A 127 -2.35 -6.20 4.51
CA ILE A 127 -0.98 -6.55 4.88
C ILE A 127 -0.97 -7.38 6.17
N ASP A 128 -1.70 -6.94 7.19
CA ASP A 128 -1.75 -7.63 8.49
C ASP A 128 -2.43 -9.00 8.37
N MET A 129 -3.55 -9.07 7.65
CA MET A 129 -4.22 -10.35 7.32
C MET A 129 -3.27 -11.32 6.61
N MET A 130 -2.51 -10.86 5.62
CA MET A 130 -1.56 -11.72 4.89
C MET A 130 -0.41 -12.21 5.78
N LYS A 131 0.08 -11.37 6.70
CA LYS A 131 1.11 -11.77 7.67
C LYS A 131 0.60 -12.82 8.63
N GLN A 132 -0.58 -12.59 9.22
CA GLN A 132 -1.19 -13.54 10.14
C GLN A 132 -1.47 -14.87 9.44
N TRP A 133 -2.08 -14.85 8.25
CA TRP A 133 -2.33 -16.06 7.48
C TRP A 133 -1.03 -16.80 7.14
N LYS A 134 0.05 -16.10 6.80
CA LYS A 134 1.34 -16.74 6.55
C LYS A 134 1.91 -17.40 7.81
N SER A 135 1.84 -16.76 8.97
CA SER A 135 2.30 -17.33 10.25
C SER A 135 1.54 -18.61 10.57
N GLU A 136 0.21 -18.57 10.50
CA GLU A 136 -0.65 -19.73 10.73
C GLU A 136 -0.38 -20.85 9.72
N TRP A 137 -0.09 -20.50 8.46
CA TRP A 137 0.27 -21.48 7.43
C TRP A 137 1.63 -22.12 7.66
N ASP A 138 2.61 -21.37 8.18
CA ASP A 138 3.95 -21.89 8.46
C ASP A 138 3.99 -22.76 9.72
N GLU A 139 3.31 -22.33 10.77
CA GLU A 139 3.36 -22.97 12.10
C GLU A 139 2.29 -24.05 12.30
N GLY A 140 1.21 -24.01 11.52
CA GLY A 140 0.11 -24.97 11.64
C GLY A 140 0.51 -26.42 11.34
N ASP A 141 -0.27 -27.37 11.85
CA ASP A 141 -0.11 -28.81 11.59
C ASP A 141 -1.10 -29.34 10.52
N THR A 142 -2.11 -28.54 10.19
CA THR A 142 -3.17 -28.90 9.26
C THR A 142 -2.73 -28.59 7.83
N GLY A 143 -3.17 -29.43 6.87
CA GLY A 143 -2.94 -29.19 5.45
C GLY A 143 -1.47 -29.31 5.01
N ARG A 144 -0.61 -30.02 5.76
CA ARG A 144 0.83 -30.13 5.45
C ARG A 144 1.13 -30.72 4.06
N SER A 145 0.26 -31.59 3.53
CA SER A 145 0.40 -32.08 2.15
C SER A 145 0.33 -30.93 1.14
N THR A 146 -0.63 -30.02 1.32
CA THR A 146 -0.77 -28.82 0.50
C THR A 146 0.35 -27.83 0.76
N PHE A 147 0.82 -27.69 2.01
CA PHE A 147 1.96 -26.83 2.37
C PHE A 147 3.25 -27.22 1.62
N ASN A 148 3.52 -28.51 1.50
CA ASN A 148 4.69 -29.03 0.79
C ASN A 148 4.70 -28.64 -0.70
N ILE A 149 3.52 -28.36 -1.28
CA ILE A 149 3.36 -27.93 -2.67
C ILE A 149 3.33 -26.40 -2.75
N PHE A 150 2.59 -25.76 -1.85
CA PHE A 150 2.40 -24.31 -1.77
C PHE A 150 2.73 -23.78 -0.39
N SER A 151 4.01 -23.55 -0.13
CA SER A 151 4.49 -22.98 1.14
C SER A 151 4.18 -21.48 1.29
N LYS A 152 3.80 -20.81 0.21
CA LYS A 152 3.48 -19.38 0.18
C LYS A 152 1.98 -19.15 0.03
N VAL A 153 1.38 -18.47 1.00
CA VAL A 153 -0.02 -18.02 0.91
C VAL A 153 -0.20 -16.98 -0.19
N SER A 154 -1.32 -17.06 -0.89
CA SER A 154 -1.68 -16.14 -1.98
C SER A 154 -3.18 -15.92 -2.02
N LEU A 155 -3.58 -14.71 -2.40
CA LEU A 155 -4.99 -14.38 -2.64
C LEU A 155 -5.46 -14.77 -4.04
N GLN A 156 -4.55 -15.23 -4.89
CA GLN A 156 -4.89 -15.83 -6.17
C GLN A 156 -5.19 -17.31 -5.96
N SER A 157 -6.35 -17.75 -6.42
CA SER A 157 -6.69 -19.17 -6.44
C SER A 157 -5.82 -19.90 -7.44
N THR A 158 -5.45 -21.13 -7.11
CA THR A 158 -4.88 -22.07 -8.08
C THR A 158 -6.00 -22.60 -8.97
N ASN A 159 -5.74 -22.79 -10.26
CA ASN A 159 -6.71 -23.33 -11.22
C ASN A 159 -6.81 -24.86 -11.12
N TRP A 160 -6.86 -25.39 -9.89
CA TRP A 160 -7.00 -26.81 -9.62
C TRP A 160 -8.43 -27.26 -9.87
N ASN A 161 -8.60 -28.32 -10.65
CA ASN A 161 -9.90 -28.95 -10.81
C ASN A 161 -10.28 -29.73 -9.53
N ARG A 162 -11.50 -30.26 -9.46
CA ARG A 162 -11.97 -30.99 -8.27
C ARG A 162 -11.08 -32.18 -7.92
N ALA A 163 -10.60 -32.94 -8.91
CA ALA A 163 -9.73 -34.08 -8.69
C ALA A 163 -8.37 -33.65 -8.12
N ASP A 164 -7.78 -32.58 -8.66
CA ASP A 164 -6.53 -32.01 -8.16
C ASP A 164 -6.66 -31.57 -6.70
N VAL A 165 -7.76 -30.87 -6.36
CA VAL A 165 -8.03 -30.43 -5.00
C VAL A 165 -8.11 -31.64 -4.06
N LEU A 166 -8.91 -32.66 -4.40
CA LEU A 166 -9.04 -33.86 -3.56
C LEU A 166 -7.71 -34.61 -3.43
N PHE A 167 -6.96 -34.73 -4.51
CA PHE A 167 -5.68 -35.41 -4.52
C PHE A 167 -4.66 -34.67 -3.64
N PHE A 168 -4.35 -33.41 -3.92
CA PHE A 168 -3.27 -32.69 -3.23
C PHE A 168 -3.61 -32.30 -1.77
N THR A 169 -4.88 -32.12 -1.44
CA THR A 169 -5.31 -31.97 -0.04
C THR A 169 -5.34 -33.29 0.73
N GLY A 170 -5.11 -34.44 0.06
CA GLY A 170 -5.17 -35.75 0.69
C GLY A 170 -6.57 -36.15 1.14
N HIS A 171 -7.60 -35.70 0.43
CA HIS A 171 -9.03 -36.02 0.64
C HIS A 171 -9.60 -36.95 -0.45
N GLY A 172 -8.75 -37.43 -1.36
CA GLY A 172 -9.12 -38.43 -2.36
C GLY A 172 -9.20 -39.85 -1.80
N PRO A 173 -9.56 -40.84 -2.64
CA PRO A 173 -9.68 -42.26 -2.26
C PRO A 173 -8.29 -42.91 -2.06
N LEU A 174 -7.53 -42.39 -1.11
CA LEU A 174 -6.16 -42.79 -0.79
C LEU A 174 -6.15 -43.61 0.49
N PRO A 175 -5.34 -44.68 0.61
CA PRO A 175 -5.26 -45.51 1.80
C PRO A 175 -5.06 -44.70 3.09
N SER A 176 -4.16 -43.71 3.07
CA SER A 176 -3.91 -42.86 4.24
C SER A 176 -5.13 -42.03 4.67
N TYR A 177 -5.94 -41.59 3.71
CA TYR A 177 -7.15 -40.81 3.98
C TYR A 177 -8.30 -41.69 4.47
N LEU A 178 -8.55 -42.81 3.78
CA LEU A 178 -9.60 -43.76 4.13
C LEU A 178 -9.37 -44.37 5.51
N HIS A 179 -8.13 -44.71 5.85
CA HIS A 179 -7.78 -45.20 7.18
C HIS A 179 -8.04 -44.15 8.27
N ARG A 180 -7.71 -42.87 8.02
CA ARG A 180 -8.00 -41.76 8.95
C ARG A 180 -9.50 -41.59 9.20
N LEU A 181 -10.34 -41.91 8.23
CA LEU A 181 -11.81 -41.90 8.36
C LEU A 181 -12.39 -43.21 8.89
N HIS A 182 -11.56 -44.18 9.27
CA HIS A 182 -11.98 -45.52 9.69
C HIS A 182 -12.77 -46.29 8.62
N LEU A 183 -12.52 -46.00 7.34
CA LEU A 183 -13.12 -46.68 6.18
C LEU A 183 -12.20 -47.77 5.60
N ALA A 184 -10.93 -47.80 6.00
CA ALA A 184 -9.97 -48.82 5.63
C ALA A 184 -9.18 -49.30 6.85
N ASN A 185 -8.80 -50.58 6.87
CA ASN A 185 -8.10 -51.22 8.00
C ASN A 185 -6.59 -50.90 8.06
N SER A 186 -6.01 -50.34 6.98
CA SER A 186 -4.59 -50.01 6.91
C SER A 186 -4.37 -48.71 6.11
N PRO A 187 -3.42 -47.86 6.52
CA PRO A 187 -3.03 -46.67 5.77
C PRO A 187 -2.05 -46.95 4.63
N LEU A 188 -1.66 -48.22 4.43
CA LEU A 188 -0.57 -48.62 3.54
C LEU A 188 -1.04 -48.79 2.09
N CYS A 189 -0.14 -48.44 1.18
CA CYS A 189 -0.16 -48.76 -0.24
C CYS A 189 0.21 -50.25 -0.45
N SER A 190 -0.11 -50.79 -1.62
CA SER A 190 0.29 -52.14 -2.04
C SER A 190 1.81 -52.36 -2.06
N CYS A 191 2.60 -51.30 -2.22
CA CYS A 191 4.06 -51.37 -2.14
C CYS A 191 4.61 -51.37 -0.69
N GLY A 192 3.74 -51.29 0.33
CA GLY A 192 4.12 -51.33 1.75
C GLY A 192 4.33 -49.97 2.43
N GLU A 193 4.42 -48.88 1.67
CA GLU A 193 4.58 -47.51 2.20
C GLU A 193 3.23 -46.84 2.50
N ILE A 194 3.21 -45.72 3.23
CA ILE A 194 1.95 -45.00 3.53
C ILE A 194 1.38 -44.39 2.23
N GLY A 195 0.12 -44.72 1.93
CA GLY A 195 -0.57 -44.31 0.70
C GLY A 195 -1.00 -42.83 0.67
N THR A 196 -0.05 -41.90 0.76
CA THR A 196 -0.28 -40.44 0.69
C THR A 196 -0.27 -39.92 -0.76
N PRO A 197 -0.83 -38.73 -1.06
CA PRO A 197 -0.79 -38.16 -2.41
C PRO A 197 0.64 -38.03 -2.97
N ILE A 198 1.58 -37.54 -2.15
CA ILE A 198 2.98 -37.37 -2.54
C ILE A 198 3.62 -38.73 -2.87
N HIS A 199 3.36 -39.77 -2.07
CA HIS A 199 3.89 -41.10 -2.34
C HIS A 199 3.46 -41.62 -3.72
N TYR A 200 2.16 -41.53 -4.04
CA TYR A 200 1.66 -41.92 -5.36
C TYR A 200 2.22 -41.07 -6.50
N ALA A 201 2.53 -39.79 -6.23
CA ALA A 201 3.08 -38.89 -7.23
C ALA A 201 4.60 -39.07 -7.47
N THR A 202 5.36 -39.59 -6.50
CA THR A 202 6.83 -39.54 -6.56
C THR A 202 7.56 -40.85 -6.31
N SER A 203 6.98 -41.83 -5.59
CA SER A 203 7.74 -42.99 -5.09
C SER A 203 7.02 -44.34 -5.15
N CYS A 204 5.74 -44.38 -5.46
CA CYS A 204 5.03 -45.64 -5.67
C CYS A 204 5.41 -46.25 -7.03
N LEU A 205 6.20 -47.32 -7.00
CA LEU A 205 6.60 -48.12 -8.17
C LEU A 205 5.69 -49.34 -8.34
#